data_AF-A0A2H6GQP9-F1
#
_entry.id   AF-A0A2H6GQP9-F1
#
_cell.length_a   1.000
_cell.length_b   1.000
_cell.length_c   1.000
_cell.angle_alpha   90.00
_cell.angle_beta   90.00
_cell.angle_gamma   90.00
#
_symmetry.space_group_name_H-M   'P 1'
#
loop_
_entity.id
_entity.type
_entity.pdbx_description
1 polymer ?
#
loop_
_entity_poly.entity_id
_entity_poly.type
_entity_poly.pdbx_seq_one_letter_code
_entity_poly.pdbx_strand_id
1 'polypeptide(L)'
;MKTISKTILIFILTVSFALVFYQIGLSQNTVEEKMALIDGNYPNKTKVARYRYLLNSLEKKTDEPKERIGDMTVKSQEILRKEYGREISLLDLLEGVNKSIPLRSKLPYANVIAAYIMIIGR
;
A
#
# COMPACT_ATOMS: atom_id res chain seq x y z
N MET A 1 -17.78 -2.33 54.08
CA MET A 1 -17.17 -1.82 52.83
C MET A 1 -15.68 -2.17 52.84
N LYS A 2 -15.23 -3.07 51.96
CA LYS A 2 -13.84 -3.55 51.92
C LYS A 2 -13.05 -2.62 51.00
N THR A 3 -12.23 -1.75 51.57
CA THR A 3 -11.42 -0.77 50.83
C THR A 3 -10.34 -1.51 50.04
N ILE A 4 -10.35 -1.37 48.71
CA ILE A 4 -9.32 -1.95 47.84
C ILE A 4 -8.00 -1.23 48.14
N SER A 5 -6.94 -2.00 48.43
CA SER A 5 -5.61 -1.47 48.70
C SER A 5 -5.06 -0.73 47.48
N LYS A 6 -4.43 0.45 47.68
CA LYS A 6 -3.85 1.28 46.61
C LYS A 6 -2.88 0.49 45.71
N THR A 7 -2.19 -0.51 46.25
CA THR A 7 -1.27 -1.38 45.50
C THR A 7 -2.00 -2.23 44.47
N ILE A 8 -3.19 -2.72 44.80
CA ILE A 8 -4.02 -3.52 43.89
C ILE A 8 -4.53 -2.65 42.74
N LEU A 9 -4.90 -1.40 43.03
CA LEU A 9 -5.37 -0.45 42.02
C LEU A 9 -4.25 -0.11 41.01
N ILE A 10 -3.02 0.13 41.48
CA ILE A 10 -1.87 0.41 40.62
C ILE A 10 -1.55 -0.79 39.73
N PHE A 11 -1.58 -2.01 40.29
CA PHE A 11 -1.33 -3.23 39.52
C PHE A 11 -2.38 -3.47 38.43
N ILE A 12 -3.67 -3.23 38.73
CA ILE A 12 -4.75 -3.32 37.73
C ILE A 12 -4.53 -2.29 36.62
N LEU A 13 -4.11 -1.06 36.97
CA LEU A 13 -3.89 0.01 35.99
C LEU A 13 -2.73 -0.33 35.05
N THR A 14 -1.62 -0.87 35.57
CA THR A 14 -0.44 -1.22 34.77
C THR A 14 -0.71 -2.40 33.84
N VAL A 15 -1.42 -3.43 34.30
CA VAL A 15 -1.83 -4.57 33.47
C VAL A 15 -2.81 -4.13 32.37
N SER A 16 -3.76 -3.25 32.70
CA SER A 16 -4.71 -2.72 31.72
C SER A 16 -4.01 -1.88 30.66
N PHE A 17 -3.05 -1.05 31.06
CA PHE A 17 -2.24 -0.27 30.13
C PHE A 17 -1.43 -1.20 29.21
N ALA A 18 -0.72 -2.19 29.75
CA ALA A 18 0.04 -3.16 28.96
C ALA A 18 -0.84 -3.92 27.95
N LEU A 19 -2.07 -4.29 28.32
CA LEU A 19 -3.04 -4.93 27.42
C LEU A 19 -3.47 -4.00 26.27
N VAL A 20 -3.67 -2.71 26.53
CA VAL A 20 -3.98 -1.72 25.49
C VAL A 20 -2.81 -1.56 24.51
N PHE A 21 -1.56 -1.48 25.00
CA PHE A 21 -0.38 -1.42 24.12
C PHE A 21 -0.18 -2.69 23.29
N TYR A 22 -0.48 -3.86 23.86
CA TYR A 22 -0.44 -5.12 23.12
C TYR A 22 -1.46 -5.16 21.97
N GLN A 23 -2.67 -4.64 22.18
CA GLN A 23 -3.71 -4.61 21.15
C GLN A 23 -3.41 -3.64 19.99
N ILE A 24 -2.72 -2.53 20.25
CA ILE A 24 -2.35 -1.55 19.21
C ILE A 24 -1.29 -2.13 18.23
N GLY A 25 -0.55 -3.17 18.63
CA GLY A 25 0.43 -3.86 17.79
C GLY A 25 -0.15 -4.82 16.74
N LEU A 26 -1.47 -5.02 16.71
CA LEU A 26 -2.11 -5.99 15.83
C LEU A 26 -2.46 -5.41 14.45
N SER A 27 -1.71 -5.86 13.44
CA SER A 27 -2.04 -5.86 12.01
C SER A 27 -2.10 -4.51 11.28
N GLN A 28 -0.95 -3.85 11.14
CA GLN A 28 -0.78 -2.89 10.04
C GLN A 28 -0.59 -3.67 8.73
N ASN A 29 -1.60 -3.65 7.85
CA ASN A 29 -1.47 -4.25 6.52
C ASN A 29 -0.33 -3.57 5.75
N THR A 30 0.52 -4.36 5.11
CA THR A 30 1.57 -3.90 4.21
C THR A 30 0.98 -3.17 2.99
N VAL A 31 1.77 -2.34 2.30
CA VAL A 31 1.31 -1.63 1.08
C VAL A 31 0.83 -2.64 0.04
N GLU A 32 1.55 -3.75 -0.10
CA GLU A 32 1.22 -4.86 -0.98
C GLU A 32 -0.15 -5.49 -0.67
N GLU A 33 -0.45 -5.70 0.61
CA GLU A 33 -1.74 -6.23 1.06
C GLU A 33 -2.86 -5.23 0.83
N LYS A 34 -2.62 -3.94 1.11
CA LYS A 34 -3.58 -2.86 0.84
C LYS A 34 -3.91 -2.78 -0.66
N MET A 35 -2.91 -2.80 -1.53
CA MET A 35 -3.15 -2.79 -2.98
C MET A 35 -3.88 -4.04 -3.46
N ALA A 36 -3.54 -5.21 -2.92
CA ALA A 36 -4.24 -6.45 -3.26
C ALA A 36 -5.72 -6.42 -2.87
N LEU A 37 -6.04 -5.85 -1.70
CA LEU A 37 -7.40 -5.63 -1.20
C LEU A 37 -8.19 -4.64 -2.07
N ILE A 38 -7.58 -3.52 -2.46
CA ILE A 38 -8.25 -2.50 -3.29
C ILE A 38 -8.62 -3.05 -4.67
N ASP A 39 -7.75 -3.90 -5.24
CA ASP A 39 -7.92 -4.50 -6.56
C ASP A 39 -8.96 -5.65 -6.58
N GLY A 40 -9.95 -5.63 -5.67
CA GLY A 40 -11.19 -6.39 -5.73
C GLY A 40 -11.14 -7.87 -5.36
N ASN A 41 -9.95 -8.45 -5.12
CA ASN A 41 -9.82 -9.86 -4.74
C ASN A 41 -9.28 -9.99 -3.32
N TYR A 42 -9.78 -10.99 -2.58
CA TYR A 42 -9.21 -11.35 -1.28
C TYR A 42 -7.70 -11.58 -1.46
N PRO A 43 -6.85 -10.94 -0.63
CA PRO A 43 -5.40 -10.99 -0.82
C PRO A 43 -4.92 -12.43 -0.68
N ASN A 44 -4.66 -13.08 -1.81
CA ASN A 44 -3.97 -14.35 -1.81
C ASN A 44 -2.45 -14.12 -1.80
N LYS A 45 -1.70 -15.08 -1.27
CA LYS A 45 -0.24 -14.98 -1.12
C LYS A 45 0.47 -14.65 -2.44
N THR A 46 -0.02 -15.19 -3.55
CA THR A 46 0.53 -14.99 -4.90
C THR A 46 0.37 -13.55 -5.37
N LYS A 47 -0.83 -12.97 -5.18
CA LYS A 47 -1.16 -11.59 -5.56
C LYS A 47 -0.34 -10.61 -4.74
N VAL A 48 -0.29 -10.81 -3.42
CA VAL A 48 0.55 -10.00 -2.51
C VAL A 48 2.03 -10.10 -2.90
N ALA A 49 2.53 -11.30 -3.21
CA ALA A 49 3.92 -11.47 -3.67
C ALA A 49 4.20 -10.73 -4.99
N ARG A 50 3.22 -10.66 -5.90
CA ARG A 50 3.36 -9.91 -7.16
C ARG A 50 3.43 -8.41 -6.92
N TYR A 51 2.56 -7.85 -6.08
CA TYR A 51 2.67 -6.43 -5.67
C TYR A 51 4.02 -6.15 -5.01
N ARG A 52 4.46 -7.04 -4.11
CA ARG A 52 5.78 -6.92 -3.45
C ARG A 52 6.91 -6.81 -4.47
N TYR A 53 6.90 -7.70 -5.46
CA TYR A 53 7.91 -7.70 -6.51
C TYR A 53 7.88 -6.39 -7.31
N LEU A 54 6.71 -5.92 -7.73
CA LEU A 54 6.56 -4.72 -8.55
C LEU A 54 6.93 -3.45 -7.78
N LEU A 55 6.46 -3.30 -6.54
CA LEU A 55 6.79 -2.16 -5.68
C LEU A 55 8.29 -2.10 -5.38
N ASN A 56 8.92 -3.23 -5.05
CA ASN A 56 10.38 -3.31 -4.88
C ASN A 56 11.15 -2.96 -6.17
N SER A 57 10.63 -3.37 -7.33
CA SER A 57 11.27 -3.08 -8.61
C SER A 57 11.18 -1.59 -8.94
N LEU A 58 10.00 -1.00 -8.76
CA LEU A 58 9.75 0.42 -9.03
C LEU A 58 10.52 1.32 -8.07
N GLU A 59 10.53 1.04 -6.77
CA GLU A 59 11.33 1.79 -5.78
C GLU A 59 12.83 1.83 -6.15
N LYS A 60 13.36 0.76 -6.76
CA LYS A 60 14.74 0.74 -7.27
C LYS A 60 14.93 1.59 -8.53
N LYS A 61 13.90 1.70 -9.36
CA LYS A 61 13.89 2.39 -10.65
C LYS A 61 13.53 3.88 -10.54
N THR A 62 12.82 4.27 -9.49
CA THR A 62 12.33 5.63 -9.25
C THR A 62 13.00 6.26 -8.02
N ASP A 63 12.69 7.53 -7.79
CA ASP A 63 13.02 8.31 -6.60
C ASP A 63 11.94 8.22 -5.49
N GLU A 64 10.85 7.49 -5.75
CA GLU A 64 9.72 7.39 -4.83
C GLU A 64 9.70 6.10 -3.97
N PRO A 65 9.22 6.19 -2.72
CA PRO A 65 8.98 5.03 -1.87
C PRO A 65 7.71 4.27 -2.28
N LYS A 66 7.59 3.02 -1.84
CA LYS A 66 6.48 2.11 -2.22
C LYS A 66 5.10 2.66 -1.91
N GLU A 67 4.93 3.30 -0.75
CA GLU A 67 3.67 3.90 -0.31
C GLU A 67 3.19 4.91 -1.36
N ARG A 68 4.08 5.80 -1.78
CA ARG A 68 3.76 6.86 -2.73
C ARG A 68 3.55 6.33 -4.14
N ILE A 69 4.30 5.29 -4.54
CA ILE A 69 4.04 4.53 -5.78
C ILE A 69 2.63 3.94 -5.75
N GLY A 70 2.23 3.31 -4.64
CA GLY A 70 0.90 2.75 -4.44
C GLY A 70 -0.21 3.80 -4.57
N ASP A 71 -0.09 4.91 -3.84
CA ASP A 71 -1.06 6.02 -3.86
C ASP A 71 -1.24 6.59 -5.27
N MET A 72 -0.14 6.86 -5.97
CA MET A 72 -0.17 7.36 -7.33
C MET A 72 -0.80 6.36 -8.30
N THR A 73 -0.58 5.07 -8.10
CA THR A 73 -1.18 4.01 -8.94
C THR A 73 -2.68 3.94 -8.75
N VAL A 74 -3.17 3.99 -7.52
CA VAL A 74 -4.62 3.99 -7.22
C VAL A 74 -5.29 5.21 -7.84
N LYS A 75 -4.70 6.39 -7.66
CA LYS A 75 -5.21 7.63 -8.29
C LYS A 75 -5.22 7.56 -9.81
N SER A 76 -4.20 6.93 -10.39
CA SER A 76 -4.08 6.77 -11.85
C SER A 76 -5.14 5.83 -12.43
N GLN A 77 -5.46 4.75 -11.74
CA GLN A 77 -6.57 3.86 -12.09
C GLN A 77 -7.90 4.61 -12.05
N GLU A 78 -8.11 5.44 -11.01
CA GLU A 78 -9.30 6.26 -10.88
C GLU A 78 -9.45 7.24 -12.05
N ILE A 79 -8.36 7.91 -12.43
CA ILE A 79 -8.32 8.82 -13.60
C ILE A 79 -8.67 8.06 -14.89
N LEU A 80 -8.07 6.89 -15.12
CA LEU A 80 -8.37 6.07 -16.31
C LEU A 80 -9.84 5.70 -16.40
N ARG A 81 -10.45 5.32 -15.28
CA ARG A 81 -11.87 4.98 -15.22
C ARG A 81 -12.76 6.21 -15.45
N LYS A 82 -12.47 7.34 -14.79
CA LYS A 82 -13.33 8.53 -14.81
C LYS A 82 -13.22 9.32 -16.10
N GLU A 83 -12.00 9.56 -16.57
CA GLU A 83 -11.73 10.47 -17.69
C GLU A 83 -11.68 9.73 -19.03
N TYR A 84 -11.28 8.46 -19.04
CA TYR A 84 -11.06 7.68 -20.26
C TYR A 84 -11.99 6.47 -20.40
N GLY A 85 -12.88 6.23 -19.43
CA GLY A 85 -13.79 5.09 -19.42
C GLY A 85 -13.08 3.73 -19.42
N ARG A 86 -11.79 3.67 -19.03
CA ARG A 86 -10.96 2.47 -19.11
C ARG A 86 -10.82 1.80 -17.76
N GLU A 87 -11.32 0.57 -17.65
CA GLU A 87 -11.08 -0.29 -16.50
C GLU A 87 -9.77 -1.06 -16.67
N ILE A 88 -8.87 -0.94 -15.69
CA ILE A 88 -7.59 -1.64 -15.64
C ILE A 88 -7.29 -2.02 -14.20
N SER A 89 -6.67 -3.17 -13.96
CA SER A 89 -6.26 -3.55 -12.60
C SER A 89 -5.08 -2.70 -12.13
N LEU A 90 -4.92 -2.55 -10.81
CA LEU A 90 -3.73 -1.91 -10.23
C LEU A 90 -2.45 -2.69 -10.60
N LEU A 91 -2.58 -4.00 -10.77
CA LEU A 91 -1.46 -4.87 -11.14
C LEU A 91 -0.97 -4.56 -12.55
N ASP A 92 -1.89 -4.48 -13.51
CA ASP A 92 -1.57 -4.18 -14.91
C ASP A 92 -0.94 -2.79 -15.06
N LEU A 93 -1.40 -1.81 -14.27
CA LEU A 93 -0.77 -0.49 -14.20
C LEU A 93 0.68 -0.56 -13.72
N LEU A 94 0.92 -1.20 -12.58
CA LEU A 94 2.28 -1.36 -12.05
C LEU A 94 3.18 -2.14 -13.02
N GLU A 95 2.65 -3.17 -13.68
CA GLU A 95 3.40 -3.94 -14.67
C GLU A 95 3.77 -3.11 -15.90
N GLY A 96 2.81 -2.36 -16.43
CA GLY A 96 3.03 -1.48 -17.57
C GLY A 96 4.07 -0.40 -17.30
N VAL A 97 3.94 0.28 -16.16
CA VAL A 97 4.92 1.29 -15.73
C VAL A 97 6.28 0.65 -15.43
N ASN A 98 6.32 -0.51 -14.76
CA ASN A 98 7.60 -1.17 -14.48
C ASN A 98 8.32 -1.60 -15.77
N LYS A 99 7.60 -1.96 -16.83
CA LYS A 99 8.16 -2.30 -18.14
C LYS A 99 8.69 -1.07 -18.89
N SER A 100 8.13 0.12 -18.65
CA SER A 100 8.54 1.35 -19.35
C SER A 100 9.78 2.03 -18.75
N ILE A 101 10.19 1.66 -17.52
CA ILE A 101 11.33 2.29 -16.85
C ILE A 101 12.57 1.36 -16.90
N PRO A 102 13.71 1.82 -17.46
CA PRO A 102 14.99 1.12 -17.34
C PRO A 102 15.44 0.99 -15.88
N LEU A 103 16.34 0.05 -15.59
CA LEU A 103 16.90 -0.08 -14.25
C LEU A 103 17.74 1.16 -13.89
N ARG A 104 17.64 1.62 -12.63
CA ARG A 104 18.43 2.72 -12.05
C ARG A 104 18.25 4.09 -12.70
N SER A 105 17.19 4.31 -13.48
CA SER A 105 16.93 5.62 -14.11
C SER A 105 16.62 6.73 -13.12
N LYS A 106 16.11 6.38 -11.92
CA LYS A 106 15.72 7.33 -10.86
C LYS A 106 14.78 8.43 -11.34
N LEU A 107 13.85 8.05 -12.22
CA LEU A 107 12.84 8.96 -12.74
C LEU A 107 11.71 9.16 -11.72
N PRO A 108 11.11 10.36 -11.66
CA PRO A 108 9.88 10.61 -10.92
C PRO A 108 8.77 9.66 -11.37
N TYR A 109 8.26 8.82 -10.47
CA TYR A 109 7.19 7.87 -10.80
C TYR A 109 5.96 8.59 -11.36
N ALA A 110 5.65 9.78 -10.84
CA ALA A 110 4.58 10.66 -11.31
C ALA A 110 4.67 10.94 -12.82
N ASN A 111 5.87 11.23 -13.34
CA ASN A 111 6.05 11.54 -14.75
C ASN A 111 5.83 10.31 -15.62
N VAL A 112 6.34 9.15 -15.18
CA VAL A 112 6.22 7.91 -15.94
C VAL A 112 4.77 7.42 -15.94
N ILE A 113 4.11 7.41 -14.80
CA ILE A 113 2.71 6.94 -14.73
C ILE A 113 1.78 7.88 -15.50
N ALA A 114 2.01 9.19 -15.46
CA ALA A 114 1.25 10.14 -16.28
C ALA A 114 1.45 9.88 -17.78
N ALA A 115 2.69 9.69 -18.23
CA ALA A 115 2.98 9.35 -19.63
C ALA A 115 2.34 8.00 -20.03
N TYR A 116 2.39 7.00 -19.14
CA TYR A 116 1.77 5.71 -19.38
C TYR A 116 0.25 5.82 -19.53
N ILE A 117 -0.43 6.54 -18.62
CA ILE A 117 -1.87 6.83 -18.69
C ILE A 117 -2.22 7.53 -20.01
N MET A 118 -1.44 8.50 -20.46
CA MET A 118 -1.71 9.19 -21.73
C MET A 118 -1.62 8.27 -22.95
N ILE A 119 -0.78 7.23 -22.89
CA ILE A 119 -0.66 6.24 -23.96
C ILE A 119 -1.84 5.28 -23.94
N ILE A 120 -2.25 4.81 -22.77
CA ILE A 120 -3.34 3.83 -22.64
C ILE A 120 -4.73 4.45 -22.48
N GLY A 121 -4.84 5.76 -22.27
CA GLY A 121 -6.12 6.46 -22.19
C GLY A 121 -6.72 6.78 -23.57
N ARG A 122 -5.90 6.74 -24.62
CA ARG A 122 -6.34 6.89 -26.02
C ARG A 122 -6.93 5.59 -26.54
#